data_AF-A0A7Y2HDN1-F1
#
_entry.id   AF-A0A7Y2HDN1-F1
#
_cell.length_a   1.000
_cell.length_b   1.000
_cell.length_c   1.000
_cell.angle_alpha   90.00
_cell.angle_beta   90.00
_cell.angle_gamma   90.00
#
_symmetry.space_group_name_H-M   'P 1'
#
loop_
_entity.id
_entity.type
_entity.pdbx_description
1 polymer ?
#
loop_
_entity_poly.entity_id
_entity_poly.type
_entity_poly.pdbx_seq_one_letter_code
_entity_poly.pdbx_strand_id
1 'polypeptide(L)'
;MNLTTRNLLAVAIAILPVNIFMIWYRLSGDGSFTPSEMLIYPLVIGGGLCIVIFLLNKYLLKANFTETFNEGQGNWMTDILVGLGLAVIYFAMFYVERQTLYQWIPNNQPPNDDLFNTIREIAGDPLLMLVWFGPVLWIGVALFEELSRVFMLKCLWNVKEDRVWEVVVIFLTSALIGMAHIYQGTAGAISIGLKSVVVCFYFYRYRRFLPLVISHALYDGLQFAVLLVQIG
;
A
#
# COMPACT_ATOMS: atom_id res chain seq x y z
N MET A 1 -28.91 5.80 9.12
CA MET A 1 -27.87 6.45 8.30
C MET A 1 -27.91 5.86 6.90
N ASN A 2 -27.95 6.67 5.84
CA ASN A 2 -28.05 6.18 4.47
C ASN A 2 -26.73 5.55 3.98
N LEU A 3 -26.74 4.88 2.82
CA LEU A 3 -25.57 4.19 2.27
C LEU A 3 -24.38 5.14 2.09
N THR A 4 -24.60 6.29 1.46
CA THR A 4 -23.57 7.31 1.21
C THR A 4 -22.88 7.75 2.49
N THR A 5 -23.63 8.14 3.53
CA THR A 5 -23.07 8.59 4.80
C THR A 5 -22.30 7.48 5.52
N ARG A 6 -22.75 6.21 5.44
CA ARG A 6 -22.02 5.07 6.01
C ARG A 6 -20.67 4.86 5.35
N ASN A 7 -20.61 4.92 4.03
CA ASN A 7 -19.37 4.76 3.28
C ASN A 7 -18.40 5.93 3.51
N LEU A 8 -18.90 7.19 3.49
CA LEU A 8 -18.07 8.36 3.78
C LEU A 8 -17.54 8.33 5.22
N LEU A 9 -18.36 7.93 6.19
CA LEU A 9 -17.93 7.78 7.57
C LEU A 9 -16.89 6.67 7.72
N ALA A 10 -17.04 5.54 7.01
CA ALA A 10 -16.07 4.46 7.05
C ALA A 10 -14.68 4.91 6.55
N VAL A 11 -14.64 5.67 5.46
CA VAL A 11 -13.39 6.28 4.93
C VAL A 11 -12.82 7.30 5.92
N ALA A 12 -13.67 8.15 6.51
CA ALA A 12 -13.24 9.16 7.47
C ALA A 12 -12.69 8.57 8.78
N ILE A 13 -13.09 7.35 9.16
CA ILE A 13 -12.58 6.67 10.36
C ILE A 13 -11.31 5.87 10.05
N ALA A 14 -11.31 5.04 9.01
CA ALA A 14 -10.23 4.08 8.79
C ALA A 14 -9.11 4.57 7.87
N ILE A 15 -9.41 5.48 6.94
CA ILE A 15 -8.48 5.82 5.85
C ILE A 15 -7.88 7.22 6.04
N LEU A 16 -8.73 8.24 6.24
CA LEU A 16 -8.24 9.62 6.32
C LEU A 16 -7.30 9.87 7.50
N PRO A 17 -7.59 9.42 8.75
CA PRO A 17 -6.77 9.79 9.90
C PRO A 17 -5.35 9.24 9.78
N VAL A 18 -5.19 7.97 9.37
CA VAL A 18 -3.87 7.37 9.19
C VAL A 18 -3.10 8.04 8.04
N ASN A 19 -3.72 8.29 6.89
CA ASN A 19 -3.02 8.90 5.77
C ASN A 19 -2.65 10.36 6.06
N ILE A 20 -3.54 11.14 6.67
CA ILE A 20 -3.25 12.53 7.08
C ILE A 20 -2.12 12.54 8.10
N PHE A 21 -2.17 11.68 9.12
CA PHE A 21 -1.12 11.57 10.11
C PHE A 21 0.22 11.19 9.47
N MET A 22 0.25 10.18 8.60
CA MET A 22 1.47 9.73 7.92
C MET A 22 2.06 10.83 7.02
N ILE A 23 1.23 11.52 6.24
CA ILE A 23 1.67 12.65 5.41
C ILE A 23 2.24 13.76 6.30
N TRP A 24 1.52 14.16 7.35
CA TRP A 24 1.96 15.20 8.27
C TRP A 24 3.26 14.83 8.99
N TYR A 25 3.33 13.61 9.52
CA TYR A 25 4.50 13.08 10.23
C TYR A 25 5.73 13.08 9.33
N ARG A 26 5.58 12.67 8.07
CA ARG A 26 6.68 12.65 7.10
C ARG A 26 7.08 14.02 6.58
N LEU A 27 6.16 14.97 6.50
CA LEU A 27 6.46 16.35 6.10
C LEU A 27 7.04 17.20 7.25
N SER A 28 6.76 16.83 8.50
CA SER A 28 7.19 17.59 9.68
C SER A 28 8.39 16.96 10.39
N GLY A 29 8.71 15.70 10.11
CA GLY A 29 9.84 14.98 10.68
C GLY A 29 11.17 15.36 10.03
N ASP A 30 12.27 14.96 10.68
CA ASP A 30 13.64 15.12 10.19
C ASP A 30 14.04 14.09 9.13
N GLY A 31 13.14 13.15 8.81
CA GLY A 31 13.38 12.08 7.84
C GLY A 31 14.18 10.90 8.39
N SER A 32 14.40 10.86 9.71
CA SER A 32 15.03 9.71 10.36
C SER A 32 14.17 8.45 10.21
N PHE A 33 14.85 7.30 10.18
CA PHE A 33 14.24 5.97 10.20
C PHE A 33 14.78 5.21 11.39
N THR A 34 13.89 4.52 12.09
CA THR A 34 14.26 3.65 13.22
C THR A 34 13.77 2.21 13.00
N PRO A 35 14.40 1.21 13.65
CA PRO A 35 13.89 -0.17 13.59
C PRO A 35 12.43 -0.29 14.05
N SER A 36 12.02 0.49 15.05
CA SER A 36 10.62 0.53 15.51
C SER A 36 9.67 1.04 14.43
N GLU A 37 10.08 2.01 13.61
CA GLU A 37 9.30 2.52 12.49
C GLU A 37 9.21 1.53 11.33
N MET A 38 10.20 0.64 11.17
CA MET A 38 10.18 -0.41 10.14
C MET A 38 9.52 -1.71 10.60
N LEU A 39 9.45 -1.98 11.90
CA LEU A 39 8.92 -3.24 12.45
C LEU A 39 7.60 -3.04 13.21
N ILE A 40 7.64 -2.24 14.27
CA ILE A 40 6.54 -2.15 15.23
C ILE A 40 5.39 -1.33 14.64
N TYR A 41 5.67 -0.17 14.05
CA TYR A 41 4.62 0.71 13.55
C TYR A 41 3.80 0.07 12.43
N PRO A 42 4.39 -0.53 11.38
CA PRO A 42 3.60 -1.18 10.34
C PRO A 42 2.80 -2.35 10.90
N LEU A 43 3.40 -3.18 11.75
CA LEU A 43 2.72 -4.36 12.29
C LEU A 43 1.56 -3.99 13.23
N VAL A 44 1.79 -3.10 14.19
CA VAL A 44 0.80 -2.75 15.22
C VAL A 44 -0.25 -1.79 14.65
N ILE A 45 0.18 -0.71 13.97
CA ILE A 45 -0.74 0.29 13.44
C ILE A 45 -1.41 -0.25 12.17
N GLY A 46 -0.65 -0.74 11.20
CA GLY A 46 -1.20 -1.30 9.96
C GLY A 46 -2.04 -2.54 10.22
N GLY A 47 -1.51 -3.52 10.98
CA GLY A 47 -2.27 -4.71 11.37
C GLY A 47 -3.51 -4.38 12.23
N GLY A 48 -3.40 -3.42 13.16
CA GLY A 48 -4.54 -2.94 13.94
C GLY A 48 -5.61 -2.28 13.07
N LEU A 49 -5.22 -1.50 12.06
CA LEU A 49 -6.14 -0.87 11.12
C LEU A 49 -6.84 -1.89 10.21
N CYS A 50 -6.21 -3.02 9.89
CA CYS A 50 -6.91 -4.12 9.22
C CYS A 50 -8.13 -4.59 10.03
N ILE A 51 -7.97 -4.73 11.35
CA ILE A 51 -9.08 -5.10 12.24
C ILE A 51 -10.16 -4.02 12.22
N VAL A 52 -9.79 -2.74 12.30
CA VAL A 52 -10.75 -1.63 12.21
C VAL A 52 -11.52 -1.67 10.89
N ILE A 53 -10.84 -1.87 9.76
CA ILE A 53 -11.47 -1.99 8.45
C ILE A 53 -12.47 -3.16 8.42
N PHE A 54 -12.11 -4.33 8.96
CA PHE A 54 -13.03 -5.47 9.01
C PHE A 54 -14.25 -5.21 9.92
N LEU A 55 -14.05 -4.56 11.07
CA LEU A 55 -15.14 -4.17 11.97
C LEU A 55 -16.08 -3.16 11.30
N LEU A 56 -15.54 -2.14 10.63
CA LEU A 56 -16.35 -1.17 9.90
C LEU A 56 -17.08 -1.83 8.74
N ASN A 57 -16.44 -2.73 7.98
CA ASN A 57 -17.08 -3.47 6.91
C ASN A 57 -18.29 -4.26 7.42
N LYS A 58 -18.09 -5.04 8.50
CA LYS A 58 -19.12 -5.89 9.08
C LYS A 58 -20.25 -5.10 9.76
N TYR A 59 -19.91 -4.13 10.60
CA TYR A 59 -20.88 -3.48 11.48
C TYR A 59 -21.38 -2.16 10.91
N LEU A 60 -20.48 -1.31 10.39
CA LEU A 60 -20.86 -0.02 9.82
C LEU A 60 -21.41 -0.16 8.41
N LEU A 61 -20.81 -0.97 7.51
CA LEU A 61 -21.27 -1.16 6.13
C LEU A 61 -22.24 -2.33 5.97
N LYS A 62 -22.32 -3.26 6.95
CA LYS A 62 -23.17 -4.47 6.90
C LYS A 62 -22.88 -5.32 5.66
N ALA A 63 -21.63 -5.30 5.21
CA ALA A 63 -21.14 -6.13 4.12
C ALA A 63 -20.27 -7.26 4.67
N ASN A 64 -20.21 -8.38 3.98
CA ASN A 64 -19.25 -9.44 4.28
C ASN A 64 -17.91 -9.20 3.54
N PHE A 65 -16.92 -10.06 3.81
CA PHE A 65 -15.58 -9.93 3.21
C PHE A 65 -15.63 -10.06 1.68
N THR A 66 -16.38 -11.02 1.15
CA THR A 66 -16.45 -11.29 -0.28
C THR A 66 -17.08 -10.13 -1.03
N GLU A 67 -18.19 -9.58 -0.54
CA GLU A 67 -18.89 -8.41 -1.13
C GLU A 67 -18.00 -7.18 -1.22
N THR A 68 -17.09 -6.98 -0.28
CA THR A 68 -16.23 -5.79 -0.33
C THR A 68 -14.94 -6.09 -1.08
N PHE A 69 -14.25 -7.16 -0.73
CA PHE A 69 -12.86 -7.35 -1.14
C PHE A 69 -12.70 -8.35 -2.28
N ASN A 70 -13.64 -9.28 -2.51
CA ASN A 70 -13.37 -10.42 -3.37
C ASN A 70 -14.59 -10.90 -4.18
N GLU A 71 -15.38 -9.97 -4.74
CA GLU A 71 -16.59 -10.27 -5.54
C GLU A 71 -16.25 -10.99 -6.86
N GLY A 72 -15.01 -10.86 -7.34
CA GLY A 72 -14.56 -11.41 -8.60
C GLY A 72 -14.48 -12.94 -8.60
N GLN A 73 -14.77 -13.55 -9.75
CA GLN A 73 -14.55 -14.97 -9.96
C GLN A 73 -13.05 -15.28 -10.09
N GLY A 74 -12.61 -16.37 -9.47
CA GLY A 74 -11.22 -16.81 -9.51
C GLY A 74 -10.93 -17.86 -8.45
N ASN A 75 -9.75 -18.47 -8.52
CA ASN A 75 -9.25 -19.41 -7.53
C ASN A 75 -7.86 -18.98 -7.02
N TRP A 76 -7.42 -19.61 -5.94
CA TRP A 76 -6.17 -19.25 -5.28
C TRP A 76 -4.94 -19.41 -6.21
N MET A 77 -4.93 -20.39 -7.11
CA MET A 77 -3.83 -20.59 -8.06
C MET A 77 -3.75 -19.45 -9.07
N THR A 78 -4.91 -19.05 -9.63
CA THR A 78 -4.96 -17.87 -10.50
C THR A 78 -4.56 -16.61 -9.74
N ASP A 79 -4.89 -16.51 -8.46
CA ASP A 79 -4.52 -15.34 -7.68
C ASP A 79 -3.00 -15.24 -7.47
N ILE A 80 -2.33 -16.38 -7.22
CA ILE A 80 -0.87 -16.45 -7.11
C ILE A 80 -0.21 -16.06 -8.43
N LEU A 81 -0.64 -16.66 -9.54
CA LEU A 81 -0.06 -16.38 -10.86
C LEU A 81 -0.23 -14.91 -11.26
N VAL A 82 -1.41 -14.34 -10.99
CA VAL A 82 -1.65 -12.92 -11.25
C VAL A 82 -0.86 -12.03 -10.31
N GLY A 83 -0.73 -12.40 -9.03
CA GLY A 83 0.12 -11.68 -8.08
C GLY A 83 1.58 -11.65 -8.52
N LEU A 84 2.12 -12.77 -9.02
CA LEU A 84 3.46 -12.84 -9.62
C LEU A 84 3.56 -11.93 -10.85
N GLY A 85 2.56 -11.96 -11.74
CA GLY A 85 2.51 -11.10 -12.92
C GLY A 85 2.49 -9.61 -12.57
N LEU A 86 1.69 -9.21 -11.58
CA LEU A 86 1.63 -7.84 -11.08
C LEU A 86 2.96 -7.40 -10.44
N ALA A 87 3.64 -8.29 -9.72
CA ALA A 87 4.98 -7.99 -9.18
C ALA A 87 5.99 -7.73 -10.31
N VAL A 88 5.97 -8.52 -11.40
CA VAL A 88 6.80 -8.27 -12.59
C VAL A 88 6.48 -6.91 -13.21
N ILE A 89 5.19 -6.54 -13.30
CA ILE A 89 4.77 -5.22 -13.78
C ILE A 89 5.33 -4.11 -12.89
N TYR A 90 5.26 -4.25 -11.55
CA TYR A 90 5.84 -3.27 -10.63
C TYR A 90 7.34 -3.08 -10.82
N PHE A 91 8.10 -4.16 -11.00
CA PHE A 91 9.52 -4.06 -11.30
C PHE A 91 9.77 -3.40 -12.67
N ALA A 92 9.02 -3.77 -13.70
CA ALA A 92 9.13 -3.12 -15.01
C ALA A 92 8.86 -1.61 -14.92
N MET A 93 7.80 -1.22 -14.20
CA MET A 93 7.51 0.19 -13.92
C MET A 93 8.65 0.88 -13.19
N PHE A 94 9.18 0.26 -12.13
CA PHE A 94 10.32 0.80 -11.38
C PHE A 94 11.52 1.11 -12.28
N TYR A 95 11.89 0.19 -13.18
CA TYR A 95 12.98 0.41 -14.12
C TYR A 95 12.66 1.50 -15.14
N VAL A 96 11.46 1.46 -15.75
CA VAL A 96 11.04 2.46 -16.75
C VAL A 96 10.98 3.86 -16.15
N GLU A 97 10.42 4.01 -14.95
CA GLU A 97 10.30 5.29 -14.24
C GLU A 97 11.68 5.84 -13.87
N ARG A 98 12.62 5.00 -13.43
CA ARG A 98 14.00 5.44 -13.19
C ARG A 98 14.69 5.94 -14.45
N GLN A 99 14.42 5.33 -15.61
CA GLN A 99 14.99 5.75 -16.89
C GLN A 99 14.26 6.94 -17.52
N THR A 100 13.09 7.33 -17.01
CA THR A 100 12.27 8.40 -17.57
C THR A 100 11.96 9.46 -16.53
N LEU A 101 10.98 9.24 -15.66
CA LEU A 101 10.51 10.16 -14.61
C LEU A 101 11.66 10.78 -13.80
N TYR A 102 12.63 9.96 -13.36
CA TYR A 102 13.74 10.43 -12.52
C TYR A 102 14.77 11.29 -13.27
N GLN A 103 14.75 11.30 -14.61
CA GLN A 103 15.56 12.24 -15.38
C GLN A 103 14.99 13.66 -15.35
N TRP A 104 13.65 13.78 -15.31
CA TRP A 104 12.94 15.06 -15.31
C TRP A 104 12.72 15.61 -13.89
N ILE A 105 12.55 14.72 -12.92
CA ILE A 105 12.36 15.05 -11.51
C ILE A 105 13.44 14.28 -10.73
N PRO A 106 14.70 14.73 -10.78
CA PRO A 106 15.78 14.02 -10.10
C PRO A 106 15.54 14.05 -8.59
N ASN A 107 15.65 12.87 -7.98
CA ASN A 107 15.61 12.77 -6.53
C ASN A 107 16.99 13.13 -6.00
N ASN A 108 17.22 14.43 -5.77
CA ASN A 108 18.51 14.97 -5.31
C ASN A 108 18.78 14.73 -3.82
N GLN A 109 17.94 13.92 -3.15
CA GLN A 109 18.17 13.59 -1.76
C GLN A 109 19.31 12.56 -1.66
N PRO A 110 20.30 12.80 -0.79
CA PRO A 110 21.33 11.80 -0.53
C PRO A 110 20.68 10.50 -0.02
N PRO A 111 21.36 9.35 -0.17
CA PRO A 111 20.94 8.10 0.44
C PRO A 111 20.61 8.34 1.92
N ASN A 112 19.44 7.88 2.38
CA ASN A 112 19.03 8.08 3.76
C ASN A 112 19.85 7.14 4.65
N ASP A 113 20.96 7.64 5.19
CA ASP A 113 21.90 6.86 6.00
C ASP A 113 21.20 6.16 7.18
N ASP A 114 20.18 6.77 7.77
CA ASP A 114 19.39 6.18 8.85
C ASP A 114 18.57 4.97 8.37
N LEU A 115 18.01 5.02 7.16
CA LEU A 115 17.37 3.86 6.54
C LEU A 115 18.38 2.73 6.31
N PHE A 116 19.55 3.04 5.76
CA PHE A 116 20.60 2.02 5.56
C PHE A 116 21.06 1.40 6.87
N ASN A 117 21.27 2.21 7.91
CA ASN A 117 21.67 1.74 9.23
C ASN A 117 20.58 0.89 9.88
N THR A 118 19.32 1.30 9.78
CA THR A 118 18.17 0.52 10.28
C THR A 118 18.10 -0.85 9.59
N ILE A 119 18.30 -0.89 8.27
CA ILE A 119 18.27 -2.16 7.53
C ILE A 119 19.45 -3.06 7.93
N ARG A 120 20.66 -2.51 8.12
CA ARG A 120 21.81 -3.26 8.63
C ARG A 120 21.55 -3.82 10.03
N GLU A 121 20.91 -3.04 10.91
CA GLU A 121 20.56 -3.48 12.25
C GLU A 121 19.57 -4.66 12.22
N ILE A 122 18.50 -4.54 11.42
CA ILE A 122 17.54 -5.63 11.21
C ILE A 122 18.24 -6.87 10.64
N ALA A 123 19.12 -6.69 9.66
CA ALA A 123 19.86 -7.77 9.01
C ALA A 123 20.85 -8.49 9.94
N GLY A 124 21.34 -7.79 10.98
CA GLY A 124 22.25 -8.33 11.98
C GLY A 124 21.60 -9.33 12.94
N ASP A 125 20.27 -9.41 12.99
CA ASP A 125 19.52 -10.34 13.84
C ASP A 125 18.56 -11.22 13.00
N PRO A 126 18.80 -12.55 12.91
CA PRO A 126 17.92 -13.47 12.19
C PRO A 126 16.46 -13.45 12.65
N LEU A 127 16.19 -13.15 13.93
CA LEU A 127 14.83 -13.04 14.44
C LEU A 127 14.15 -11.79 13.91
N LEU A 128 14.85 -10.65 13.87
CA LEU A 128 14.31 -9.41 13.30
C LEU A 128 14.05 -9.58 11.81
N MET A 129 14.93 -10.26 11.08
CA MET A 129 14.73 -10.62 9.67
C MET A 129 13.48 -11.48 9.46
N LEU A 130 13.28 -12.50 10.30
CA LEU A 130 12.09 -13.36 10.22
C LEU A 130 10.80 -12.58 10.54
N VAL A 131 10.85 -11.68 11.52
CA VAL A 131 9.73 -10.78 11.83
C VAL A 131 9.45 -9.81 10.67
N TRP A 132 10.50 -9.26 10.05
CA TRP A 132 10.39 -8.33 8.93
C TRP A 132 9.79 -9.00 7.68
N PHE A 133 10.41 -10.08 7.19
CA PHE A 133 9.93 -10.81 6.00
C PHE A 133 8.63 -11.60 6.23
N GLY A 134 8.27 -11.85 7.49
CA GLY A 134 7.03 -12.51 7.88
C GLY A 134 5.91 -11.50 8.19
N PRO A 135 5.50 -11.36 9.46
CA PRO A 135 4.30 -10.62 9.83
C PRO A 135 4.36 -9.14 9.44
N VAL A 136 5.51 -8.47 9.51
CA VAL A 136 5.61 -7.04 9.16
C VAL A 136 5.30 -6.83 7.68
N LEU A 137 6.03 -7.49 6.78
CA LEU A 137 5.85 -7.37 5.34
C LEU A 137 4.46 -7.80 4.89
N TRP A 138 4.00 -8.96 5.34
CA TRP A 138 2.75 -9.53 4.83
C TRP A 138 1.49 -8.91 5.44
N ILE A 139 1.50 -8.59 6.74
CA ILE A 139 0.32 -8.09 7.45
C ILE A 139 0.39 -6.57 7.60
N GLY A 140 1.49 -6.08 8.14
CA GLY A 140 1.65 -4.66 8.49
C GLY A 140 1.81 -3.74 7.28
N VAL A 141 2.42 -4.24 6.20
CA VAL A 141 2.65 -3.49 4.96
C VAL A 141 1.66 -3.94 3.88
N ALA A 142 1.87 -5.12 3.27
CA ALA A 142 1.15 -5.52 2.07
C ALA A 142 -0.36 -5.69 2.29
N LEU A 143 -0.78 -6.45 3.30
CA LEU A 143 -2.21 -6.63 3.57
C LEU A 143 -2.87 -5.30 3.92
N PHE A 144 -2.29 -4.53 4.84
CA PHE A 144 -2.85 -3.26 5.28
C PHE A 144 -3.03 -2.26 4.14
N GLU A 145 -1.99 -2.02 3.35
CA GLU A 145 -2.04 -1.06 2.27
C GLU A 145 -3.04 -1.46 1.19
N GLU A 146 -3.06 -2.72 0.78
CA GLU A 146 -4.02 -3.18 -0.23
C GLU A 146 -5.46 -3.23 0.31
N LEU A 147 -5.64 -3.62 1.58
CA LEU A 147 -6.96 -3.68 2.21
C LEU A 147 -7.55 -2.27 2.34
N SER A 148 -6.75 -1.31 2.81
CA SER A 148 -7.15 0.09 2.93
C SER A 148 -7.50 0.71 1.58
N ARG A 149 -6.72 0.40 0.54
CA ARG A 149 -6.96 0.81 -0.85
C ARG A 149 -8.28 0.28 -1.38
N VAL A 150 -8.50 -1.04 -1.31
CA VAL A 150 -9.74 -1.66 -1.78
C VAL A 150 -10.95 -1.16 -0.98
N PHE A 151 -10.80 -1.02 0.35
CA PHE A 151 -11.86 -0.51 1.20
C PHE A 151 -12.27 0.92 0.80
N MET A 152 -11.28 1.79 0.57
CA MET A 152 -11.52 3.16 0.09
C MET A 152 -12.23 3.16 -1.26
N LEU A 153 -11.74 2.37 -2.25
CA LEU A 153 -12.35 2.26 -3.57
C LEU A 153 -13.83 1.85 -3.46
N LYS A 154 -14.12 0.76 -2.74
CA LYS A 154 -15.50 0.25 -2.59
C LYS A 154 -16.40 1.23 -1.86
N CYS A 155 -15.90 1.85 -0.79
CA CYS A 155 -16.69 2.84 -0.06
C CYS A 155 -17.07 4.01 -0.97
N LEU A 156 -16.10 4.57 -1.70
CA LEU A 156 -16.34 5.72 -2.55
C LEU A 156 -17.16 5.35 -3.80
N TRP A 157 -16.96 4.19 -4.42
CA TRP A 157 -17.81 3.71 -5.51
C TRP A 157 -19.29 3.59 -5.09
N ASN A 158 -19.55 3.17 -3.84
CA ASN A 158 -20.91 3.10 -3.30
C ASN A 158 -21.55 4.46 -2.98
N VAL A 159 -20.83 5.58 -3.11
CA VAL A 159 -21.40 6.93 -2.96
C VAL A 159 -22.27 7.30 -4.15
N LYS A 160 -21.88 6.89 -5.36
CA LYS A 160 -22.54 7.25 -6.62
C LYS A 160 -22.30 6.14 -7.64
N GLU A 161 -23.39 5.59 -8.19
CA GLU A 161 -23.33 4.59 -9.28
C GLU A 161 -23.08 5.29 -10.61
N ASP A 162 -21.80 5.53 -10.92
CA ASP A 162 -21.39 6.25 -12.13
C ASP A 162 -19.97 5.83 -12.53
N ARG A 163 -19.79 5.36 -13.77
CA ARG A 163 -18.49 4.86 -14.23
C ARG A 163 -17.40 5.93 -14.23
N VAL A 164 -17.78 7.18 -14.54
CA VAL A 164 -16.83 8.30 -14.49
C VAL A 164 -16.37 8.53 -13.07
N TRP A 165 -17.30 8.52 -12.11
CA TRP A 165 -16.99 8.58 -10.69
C TRP A 165 -16.07 7.43 -10.24
N GLU A 166 -16.31 6.21 -10.71
CA GLU A 166 -15.45 5.08 -10.35
C GLU A 166 -13.99 5.31 -10.77
N VAL A 167 -13.77 5.85 -11.98
CA VAL A 167 -12.45 6.21 -12.49
C VAL A 167 -11.85 7.39 -11.72
N VAL A 168 -12.64 8.41 -11.38
CA VAL A 168 -12.18 9.52 -10.53
C VAL A 168 -11.68 9.01 -9.18
N VAL A 169 -12.42 8.10 -8.56
CA VAL A 169 -12.04 7.46 -7.28
C VAL A 169 -10.72 6.70 -7.40
N ILE A 170 -10.46 6.01 -8.52
CA ILE A 170 -9.16 5.35 -8.77
C ILE A 170 -8.03 6.38 -8.67
N PHE A 171 -8.12 7.50 -9.39
CA PHE A 171 -7.07 8.52 -9.37
C PHE A 171 -6.96 9.22 -8.01
N LEU A 172 -8.07 9.45 -7.31
CA LEU A 172 -8.06 10.04 -5.96
C LEU A 172 -7.35 9.12 -4.96
N THR A 173 -7.69 7.82 -4.96
CA THR A 173 -7.03 6.83 -4.12
C THR A 173 -5.55 6.73 -4.45
N SER A 174 -5.19 6.69 -5.72
CA SER A 174 -3.79 6.62 -6.14
C SER A 174 -2.98 7.87 -5.80
N ALA A 175 -3.58 9.06 -5.90
CA ALA A 175 -2.96 10.30 -5.45
C ALA A 175 -2.74 10.30 -3.93
N LEU A 176 -3.71 9.83 -3.14
CA LEU A 176 -3.56 9.72 -1.68
C LEU A 176 -2.42 8.78 -1.30
N ILE A 177 -2.34 7.60 -1.94
CA ILE A 177 -1.27 6.62 -1.71
C ILE A 177 0.09 7.21 -2.11
N GLY A 178 0.19 7.91 -3.24
CA GLY A 178 1.41 8.62 -3.64
C GLY A 178 1.83 9.69 -2.62
N MET A 179 0.88 10.51 -2.14
CA MET A 179 1.14 11.53 -1.12
C MET A 179 1.60 10.93 0.21
N ALA A 180 1.04 9.78 0.63
CA ALA A 180 1.51 9.07 1.82
C ALA A 180 2.98 8.63 1.71
N HIS A 181 3.52 8.58 0.49
CA HIS A 181 4.90 8.23 0.17
C HIS A 181 5.78 9.43 -0.20
N ILE A 182 5.36 10.66 0.12
CA ILE A 182 6.12 11.87 -0.21
C ILE A 182 7.52 11.93 0.39
N TYR A 183 7.76 11.19 1.48
CA TYR A 183 9.08 11.03 2.10
C TYR A 183 10.11 10.37 1.18
N GLN A 184 9.68 9.66 0.13
CA GLN A 184 10.56 9.06 -0.88
C GLN A 184 11.01 10.09 -1.94
N GLY A 185 10.66 11.37 -1.75
CA GLY A 185 10.83 12.44 -2.73
C GLY A 185 9.68 12.50 -3.74
N THR A 186 9.59 13.60 -4.47
CA THR A 186 8.49 13.85 -5.42
C THR A 186 8.40 12.77 -6.51
N ALA A 187 9.53 12.32 -7.06
CA ALA A 187 9.56 11.25 -8.05
C ALA A 187 9.11 9.91 -7.47
N GLY A 188 9.47 9.61 -6.21
CA GLY A 188 9.02 8.43 -5.49
C GLY A 188 7.51 8.44 -5.26
N ALA A 189 6.96 9.56 -4.78
CA ALA A 189 5.52 9.75 -4.61
C ALA A 189 4.73 9.53 -5.91
N ILE A 190 5.21 10.08 -7.03
CA ILE A 190 4.60 9.90 -8.35
C ILE A 190 4.71 8.44 -8.79
N SER A 191 5.87 7.80 -8.66
CA SER A 191 6.08 6.38 -8.97
C SER A 191 5.10 5.48 -8.22
N ILE A 192 4.98 5.67 -6.90
CA ILE A 192 4.04 4.92 -6.06
C ILE A 192 2.58 5.20 -6.47
N GLY A 193 2.24 6.46 -6.77
CA GLY A 193 0.93 6.82 -7.30
C GLY A 193 0.60 6.12 -8.62
N LEU A 194 1.55 6.06 -9.57
CA LEU A 194 1.37 5.38 -10.86
C LEU A 194 1.18 3.86 -10.68
N LYS A 195 1.98 3.23 -9.81
CA LYS A 195 1.79 1.81 -9.45
C LYS A 195 0.41 1.59 -8.85
N SER A 196 -0.03 2.48 -7.95
CA SER A 196 -1.38 2.42 -7.37
C SER A 196 -2.47 2.50 -8.45
N VAL A 197 -2.30 3.31 -9.51
CA VAL A 197 -3.27 3.37 -10.61
C VAL A 197 -3.44 2.00 -11.26
N VAL A 198 -2.33 1.29 -11.54
CA VAL A 198 -2.36 -0.05 -12.16
C VAL A 198 -3.18 -1.04 -11.33
N VAL A 199 -2.94 -1.10 -10.02
CA VAL A 199 -3.66 -2.03 -9.15
C VAL A 199 -5.09 -1.60 -8.82
N CYS A 200 -5.37 -0.31 -8.76
CA CYS A 200 -6.73 0.20 -8.69
C CYS A 200 -7.53 -0.23 -9.93
N PHE A 201 -6.95 -0.12 -11.14
CA PHE A 201 -7.59 -0.60 -12.37
C PHE A 201 -7.69 -2.13 -12.44
N TYR A 202 -6.69 -2.85 -11.95
CA TYR A 202 -6.78 -4.30 -11.80
C TYR A 202 -7.98 -4.66 -10.91
N PHE A 203 -8.09 -4.06 -9.73
CA PHE A 203 -9.19 -4.33 -8.82
C PHE A 203 -10.54 -3.90 -9.42
N TYR A 204 -10.59 -2.77 -10.09
CA TYR A 204 -11.78 -2.31 -10.82
C TYR A 204 -12.30 -3.37 -11.79
N ARG A 205 -11.40 -4.02 -12.55
CA ARG A 205 -11.75 -4.98 -13.59
C ARG A 205 -12.02 -6.39 -13.08
N TYR A 206 -11.24 -6.86 -12.11
CA TYR A 206 -11.23 -8.26 -11.68
C TYR A 206 -11.85 -8.48 -10.32
N ARG A 207 -11.89 -7.47 -9.44
CA ARG A 207 -12.49 -7.54 -8.09
C ARG A 207 -11.90 -8.69 -7.25
N ARG A 208 -10.59 -8.94 -7.40
CA ARG A 208 -9.81 -9.95 -6.68
C ARG A 208 -8.80 -9.27 -5.76
N PHE A 209 -8.82 -9.62 -4.47
CA PHE A 209 -7.97 -8.98 -3.46
C PHE A 209 -6.59 -9.63 -3.32
N LEU A 210 -6.56 -10.96 -3.20
CA LEU A 210 -5.34 -11.70 -2.89
C LEU A 210 -4.15 -11.43 -3.85
N PRO A 211 -4.36 -11.26 -5.17
CA PRO A 211 -3.26 -10.93 -6.10
C PRO A 211 -2.54 -9.64 -5.75
N LEU A 212 -3.28 -8.64 -5.23
CA LEU A 212 -2.73 -7.35 -4.83
C LEU A 212 -1.74 -7.54 -3.69
N VAL A 213 -2.16 -8.25 -2.62
CA VAL A 213 -1.34 -8.50 -1.43
C VAL A 213 -0.07 -9.28 -1.80
N ILE A 214 -0.20 -10.33 -2.62
CA ILE A 214 0.94 -11.13 -3.07
C ILE A 214 1.92 -10.25 -3.86
N SER A 215 1.41 -9.47 -4.83
CA SER A 215 2.26 -8.64 -5.67
C SER A 215 3.03 -7.59 -4.88
N HIS A 216 2.37 -6.97 -3.90
CA HIS A 216 2.95 -5.98 -3.01
C HIS A 216 4.04 -6.59 -2.13
N ALA A 217 3.73 -7.68 -1.41
CA ALA A 217 4.68 -8.35 -0.54
C ALA A 217 5.93 -8.83 -1.31
N LEU A 218 5.74 -9.37 -2.52
CA LEU A 218 6.85 -9.80 -3.37
C LEU A 218 7.69 -8.61 -3.84
N TYR A 219 7.08 -7.52 -4.28
CA TYR A 219 7.80 -6.36 -4.76
C TYR A 219 8.65 -5.71 -3.66
N ASP A 220 8.07 -5.50 -2.48
CA ASP A 220 8.77 -4.90 -1.34
C ASP A 220 9.81 -5.84 -0.74
N GLY A 221 9.46 -7.12 -0.57
CA GLY A 221 10.38 -8.13 -0.06
C GLY A 221 11.61 -8.31 -0.95
N LEU A 222 11.42 -8.35 -2.27
CA LEU A 222 12.53 -8.46 -3.21
C LEU A 222 13.37 -7.18 -3.27
N GLN A 223 12.75 -6.00 -3.23
CA GLN A 223 13.52 -4.75 -3.14
C GLN A 223 14.38 -4.69 -1.88
N PHE A 224 13.83 -5.08 -0.72
CA PHE A 224 14.57 -5.15 0.52
C PHE A 224 15.72 -6.18 0.44
N ALA A 225 15.46 -7.37 -0.12
CA ALA A 225 16.49 -8.38 -0.31
C ALA A 225 17.63 -7.89 -1.24
N VAL A 226 17.30 -7.18 -2.32
CA VAL A 226 18.31 -6.57 -3.20
C VAL A 226 19.12 -5.52 -2.45
N LEU A 227 18.47 -4.70 -1.62
CA LEU A 227 19.14 -3.70 -0.81
C LEU A 227 20.10 -4.34 0.20
N LEU A 228 19.71 -5.46 0.82
CA LEU A 228 20.58 -6.23 1.71
C LEU A 228 21.87 -6.70 1.00
N VAL A 229 21.74 -7.20 -0.23
CA VAL A 229 22.89 -7.64 -1.03
C VAL A 229 23.82 -6.48 -1.41
N GLN A 230 23.30 -5.27 -1.52
CA GLN A 230 24.10 -4.07 -1.86
C GLN A 230 24.86 -3.49 -0.66
N ILE A 231 24.38 -3.73 0.56
CA ILE A 231 24.89 -3.09 1.79
C ILE A 231 25.73 -4.03 2.65
N GLY A 232 25.60 -5.35 2.45
CA GLY A 232 26.42 -6.39 3.07
C GLY A 232 27.67 -6.67 2.25
#